data_AF-A0A3B4GYA4-F1
#
_entry.id   AF-A0A3B4GYA4-F1
#
_cell.length_a   1.000
_cell.length_b   1.000
_cell.length_c   1.000
_cell.angle_alpha   90.00
_cell.angle_beta   90.00
_cell.angle_gamma   90.00
#
_symmetry.space_group_name_H-M   'P 1'
#
loop_
_entity.id
_entity.type
_entity.pdbx_description
1 polymer ?
#
loop_
_entity_poly.entity_id
_entity_poly.type
_entity_poly.pdbx_seq_one_letter_code
_entity_poly.pdbx_strand_id
1 'polypeptide(L)'
;HSPTLCALFCTQDTVSKLLSSFFKEDKTKLSGDATLLMVEMLKVFVQEAAVRSQKQAESEDCDQVDIEHFEKILPQLLDFFVDVLTAKYAEIFFMYQSQITDPALF
;
A
#
# COMPACT_ATOMS: atom_id res chain seq x y z
N HIS A 1 4.64 19.90 -8.82
CA HIS A 1 5.72 18.91 -8.80
C HIS A 1 5.15 17.54 -9.15
N SER A 2 5.80 16.80 -10.05
CA SER A 2 5.16 15.83 -10.95
C SER A 2 4.70 14.51 -10.30
N PRO A 3 3.40 14.17 -10.30
CA PRO A 3 2.88 12.88 -9.84
C PRO A 3 3.26 11.67 -10.73
N THR A 4 4.01 11.89 -11.81
CA THR A 4 4.38 10.87 -12.80
C THR A 4 5.50 9.92 -12.38
N LEU A 5 6.31 10.26 -11.36
CA LEU A 5 7.44 9.43 -10.93
C LEU A 5 6.97 8.14 -10.23
N CYS A 6 5.90 8.21 -9.43
CA CYS A 6 5.36 7.04 -8.73
C CYS A 6 4.74 6.01 -9.69
N ALA A 7 4.15 6.48 -10.81
CA ALA A 7 3.62 5.60 -11.84
C ALA A 7 4.71 4.82 -12.60
N LEU A 8 5.95 5.34 -12.64
CA LEU A 8 7.07 4.70 -13.30
C LEU A 8 7.72 3.57 -12.46
N PHE A 9 7.62 3.65 -11.12
CA PHE A 9 8.37 2.77 -10.21
C PHE A 9 7.63 1.45 -9.88
N CYS A 10 6.30 1.47 -9.77
CA CYS A 10 5.50 0.28 -9.41
C CYS A 10 4.97 -0.46 -10.63
N THR A 11 5.85 -1.00 -11.47
CA THR A 11 5.42 -1.93 -12.54
C THR A 11 5.09 -3.30 -11.95
N GLN A 12 4.15 -4.03 -12.59
CA GLN A 12 3.74 -5.37 -12.14
C GLN A 12 4.93 -6.32 -12.02
N ASP A 13 5.87 -6.28 -12.97
CA ASP A 13 7.10 -7.09 -12.93
C ASP A 13 8.00 -6.76 -11.74
N THR A 14 8.13 -5.48 -11.41
CA THR A 14 8.95 -5.04 -10.27
C THR A 14 8.31 -5.48 -8.97
N VAL A 15 7.01 -5.29 -8.82
CA VAL A 15 6.26 -5.71 -7.62
C VAL A 15 6.27 -7.22 -7.46
N SER A 16 6.12 -7.98 -8.55
CA SER A 16 6.20 -9.44 -8.54
C SER A 16 7.58 -9.94 -8.08
N LYS A 17 8.66 -9.37 -8.62
CA LYS A 17 10.04 -9.69 -8.21
C LYS A 17 10.35 -9.28 -6.77
N LEU A 18 9.89 -8.10 -6.37
CA LEU A 18 10.04 -7.62 -5.00
C LEU A 18 9.37 -8.57 -4.02
N LEU A 19 8.08 -8.89 -4.22
CA LEU A 19 7.33 -9.74 -3.29
C LEU A 19 7.87 -11.18 -3.26
N SER A 20 8.23 -11.74 -4.42
CA SER A 20 8.81 -13.08 -4.49
C SER A 20 10.16 -13.19 -3.76
N SER A 21 10.95 -12.11 -3.67
CA SER A 21 12.19 -12.10 -2.90
C SER A 21 12.00 -12.27 -1.39
N PHE A 22 10.79 -12.05 -0.87
CA PHE A 22 10.44 -12.21 0.55
C PHE A 22 9.61 -13.48 0.83
N PHE A 23 9.27 -14.28 -0.19
CA PHE A 23 8.55 -15.53 0.03
C PHE A 23 9.47 -16.56 0.70
N LYS A 24 8.96 -17.20 1.77
CA LYS A 24 9.70 -18.23 2.51
C LYS A 24 9.69 -19.60 1.81
N GLU A 25 8.71 -19.84 0.93
CA GLU A 25 8.56 -21.08 0.20
C GLU A 25 8.67 -20.82 -1.31
N ASP A 26 9.54 -21.57 -1.99
CA ASP A 26 9.80 -21.40 -3.43
C ASP A 26 8.57 -21.64 -4.32
N LYS A 27 7.57 -22.36 -3.80
CA LYS A 27 6.30 -22.65 -4.51
C LYS A 27 5.27 -21.53 -4.36
N THR A 28 5.47 -20.55 -3.49
CA THR A 28 4.54 -19.43 -3.32
C THR A 28 4.53 -18.60 -4.60
N LYS A 29 3.33 -18.41 -5.16
CA LYS A 29 3.12 -17.62 -6.37
C LYS A 29 2.09 -16.53 -6.09
N LEU A 30 2.29 -15.37 -6.70
CA LEU A 30 1.34 -14.28 -6.69
C LEU A 30 0.53 -14.32 -7.99
N SER A 31 -0.79 -14.25 -7.90
CA SER A 31 -1.64 -14.16 -9.11
C SER A 31 -1.50 -12.80 -9.78
N GLY A 32 -1.86 -12.71 -11.07
CA GLY A 32 -1.81 -11.44 -11.82
C GLY A 32 -2.65 -10.35 -11.14
N ASP A 33 -3.88 -10.68 -10.76
CA ASP A 33 -4.80 -9.75 -10.09
C ASP A 33 -4.30 -9.33 -8.71
N ALA A 34 -3.76 -10.27 -7.92
CA ALA A 34 -3.13 -9.93 -6.64
C ALA A 34 -1.93 -9.01 -6.85
N THR A 35 -1.14 -9.22 -7.91
CA THR A 35 -0.01 -8.34 -8.23
C THR A 35 -0.46 -6.94 -8.61
N LEU A 36 -1.55 -6.80 -9.37
CA LEU A 36 -2.14 -5.49 -9.70
C LEU A 36 -2.64 -4.76 -8.45
N LEU A 37 -3.29 -5.48 -7.54
CA LEU A 37 -3.72 -4.90 -6.27
C LEU A 37 -2.53 -4.40 -5.44
N MET A 38 -1.45 -5.19 -5.38
CA MET A 38 -0.23 -4.81 -4.67
C MET A 38 0.47 -3.60 -5.32
N VAL A 39 0.43 -3.49 -6.65
CA VAL A 39 0.92 -2.31 -7.38
C VAL A 39 0.17 -1.05 -6.93
N GLU A 40 -1.16 -1.08 -6.91
CA GLU A 40 -1.96 0.08 -6.48
C GLU A 40 -1.76 0.39 -5.01
N MET A 41 -1.63 -0.64 -4.17
CA MET A 41 -1.37 -0.47 -2.75
C MET A 41 -0.02 0.23 -2.47
N LEU A 42 1.04 -0.18 -3.17
CA LEU A 42 2.36 0.45 -3.06
C LEU A 42 2.36 1.89 -3.60
N LYS A 43 1.61 2.16 -4.67
CA LYS A 43 1.44 3.54 -5.17
C LYS A 43 0.79 4.44 -4.12
N VAL A 44 -0.31 3.99 -3.50
CA VAL A 44 -0.99 4.73 -2.44
C VAL A 44 -0.05 4.96 -1.25
N PHE A 45 0.71 3.93 -0.84
CA PHE A 45 1.68 4.07 0.24
C PHE A 45 2.71 5.17 -0.01
N VAL A 46 3.33 5.16 -1.20
CA VAL A 46 4.37 6.14 -1.57
C VAL A 46 3.77 7.55 -1.71
N GLN A 47 2.59 7.67 -2.31
CA GLN A 47 1.90 8.96 -2.42
C GLN A 47 1.58 9.54 -1.04
N GLU A 48 1.10 8.71 -0.12
CA GLU A 48 0.72 9.16 1.20
C GLU A 48 1.93 9.53 2.06
N ALA A 49 3.03 8.79 1.94
CA ALA A 49 4.32 9.15 2.50
C ALA A 49 4.78 10.54 2.02
N ALA A 50 4.73 10.78 0.70
CA ALA A 50 5.14 12.05 0.11
C ALA A 50 4.26 13.22 0.57
N VAL A 51 2.93 13.06 0.52
CA VAL A 51 1.97 14.11 0.91
C VAL A 51 2.08 14.43 2.40
N ARG A 52 2.23 13.44 3.29
CA ARG A 52 2.38 13.69 4.72
C ARG A 52 3.71 14.33 5.06
N SER A 53 4.79 13.92 4.40
CA SER A 53 6.10 14.56 4.59
C SER A 53 6.08 16.01 4.13
N GLN A 54 5.42 16.31 3.01
CA GLN A 54 5.19 17.68 2.55
C GLN A 54 4.40 18.49 3.59
N LYS A 55 3.26 17.97 4.07
CA LYS A 55 2.45 18.65 5.09
C LYS A 55 3.22 18.89 6.39
N GLN A 56 4.10 17.97 6.78
CA GLN A 56 4.95 18.13 7.95
C GLN A 56 5.96 19.26 7.75
N ALA A 57 6.62 19.34 6.59
CA ALA A 57 7.51 20.45 6.24
C ALA A 57 6.76 21.80 6.21
N GLU A 58 5.58 21.85 5.59
CA GLU A 58 4.72 23.05 5.58
C GLU A 58 4.33 23.49 7.00
N SER A 59 4.07 22.54 7.91
CA SER A 59 3.73 22.86 9.30
C SER A 59 4.90 23.40 10.12
N GLU A 60 6.13 23.19 9.64
CA GLU A 60 7.38 23.66 10.24
C GLU A 60 7.96 24.87 9.48
N ASP A 61 7.17 25.47 8.58
CA ASP A 61 7.56 26.62 7.75
C ASP A 61 8.84 26.36 6.93
N CYS A 62 9.00 25.12 6.46
CA CYS A 62 10.12 24.68 5.64
C CYS A 62 9.73 24.59 4.16
N ASP A 63 10.56 25.17 3.29
CA ASP A 63 10.33 25.18 1.83
C ASP A 63 10.61 23.82 1.14
N GLN A 64 11.29 22.89 1.83
CA GLN A 64 11.67 21.58 1.30
C GLN A 64 11.42 20.47 2.32
N VAL A 65 11.19 19.27 1.78
CA VAL A 65 11.03 18.07 2.59
C VAL A 65 12.41 17.46 2.87
N ASP A 66 12.89 17.65 4.09
CA ASP A 66 14.02 16.92 4.65
C ASP A 66 13.62 15.60 5.34
N ILE A 67 14.62 14.76 5.65
CA ILE A 67 14.44 13.43 6.23
C ILE A 67 13.72 13.46 7.58
N GLU A 68 13.95 14.50 8.39
CA GLU A 68 13.34 14.67 9.72
C GLU A 68 11.82 14.80 9.64
N HIS A 69 11.29 15.41 8.57
CA HIS A 69 9.85 15.51 8.34
C HIS A 69 9.24 14.13 8.06
N PHE A 70 9.94 13.31 7.27
CA PHE A 70 9.53 11.94 6.99
C PHE A 70 9.57 11.09 8.26
N GLU A 71 10.64 11.19 9.05
CA GLU A 71 10.80 10.45 10.31
C GLU A 71 9.68 10.78 11.32
N LYS A 72 9.24 12.04 11.37
CA LYS A 72 8.12 12.46 12.24
C LYS A 72 6.78 11.85 11.83
N ILE A 73 6.53 11.65 10.53
CA ILE A 73 5.28 11.08 10.04
C ILE A 73 5.29 9.55 9.98
N LEU A 74 6.46 8.91 10.10
CA LEU A 74 6.61 7.45 10.01
C LEU A 74 5.67 6.67 10.95
N PRO A 75 5.55 7.02 12.25
CA PRO A 75 4.64 6.30 13.15
C PRO A 75 3.20 6.31 12.63
N GLN A 76 2.68 7.49 12.27
CA GLN A 76 1.31 7.65 11.78
C GLN A 76 1.11 7.03 10.38
N LEU A 77 2.14 7.05 9.53
CA LEU A 77 2.10 6.46 8.19
C LEU A 77 1.96 4.94 8.27
N LEU A 78 2.73 4.31 9.17
CA LEU A 78 2.66 2.86 9.38
C LEU A 78 1.35 2.45 10.04
N ASP A 79 0.89 3.18 11.05
CA ASP A 79 -0.41 2.93 11.69
C ASP A 79 -1.55 3.02 10.67
N PHE A 80 -1.58 4.10 9.87
CA PHE A 80 -2.57 4.26 8.80
C PHE A 80 -2.52 3.12 7.80
N PHE A 81 -1.33 2.66 7.41
CA PHE A 81 -1.22 1.60 6.42
C PHE A 81 -1.63 0.24 6.97
N VAL A 82 -1.33 -0.06 8.24
CA VAL A 82 -1.81 -1.26 8.93
C VAL A 82 -3.33 -1.21 9.07
N ASP A 83 -3.91 -0.06 9.39
CA ASP A 83 -5.36 0.11 9.51
C ASP A 83 -6.08 0.01 8.17
N VAL A 84 -5.54 0.64 7.11
CA VAL A 84 -6.10 0.56 5.75
C VAL A 84 -6.01 -0.85 5.18
N LEU A 85 -4.89 -1.54 5.40
CA LEU A 85 -4.76 -2.96 5.09
C LEU A 85 -5.80 -3.76 5.88
N THR A 86 -5.87 -3.60 7.19
CA THR A 86 -6.81 -4.34 8.04
C THR A 86 -8.26 -4.11 7.62
N ALA A 87 -8.64 -2.87 7.31
CA ALA A 87 -9.98 -2.51 6.86
C ALA A 87 -10.31 -3.07 5.47
N LYS A 88 -9.39 -2.99 4.49
CA LYS A 88 -9.59 -3.58 3.15
C LYS A 88 -9.62 -5.11 3.18
N TYR A 89 -8.77 -5.75 3.98
CA TYR A 89 -8.80 -7.19 4.16
C TYR A 89 -10.05 -7.63 4.92
N ALA A 90 -10.55 -6.82 5.86
CA ALA A 90 -11.84 -7.06 6.50
C ALA A 90 -13.00 -6.95 5.50
N GLU A 91 -13.01 -5.99 4.57
CA GLU A 91 -14.02 -5.91 3.51
C GLU A 91 -13.95 -7.09 2.54
N ILE A 92 -12.74 -7.54 2.15
CA ILE A 92 -12.55 -8.74 1.32
C ILE A 92 -13.04 -9.98 2.08
N PHE A 93 -12.72 -10.11 3.37
CA PHE A 93 -13.21 -11.21 4.22
C PHE A 93 -14.73 -11.17 4.39
N PHE A 94 -15.33 -9.99 4.54
CA PHE A 94 -16.77 -9.80 4.65
C PHE A 94 -17.50 -10.11 3.34
N MET A 95 -16.92 -9.72 2.20
CA MET A 95 -17.39 -10.12 0.87
C MET A 95 -17.30 -11.65 0.68
N TYR A 96 -16.20 -12.27 1.12
CA TYR A 96 -16.00 -13.72 1.01
C TYR A 96 -16.96 -14.50 1.93
N GLN A 97 -17.20 -14.04 3.15
CA GLN A 97 -18.20 -14.63 4.03
C GLN A 97 -19.62 -14.46 3.49
N SER A 98 -19.93 -13.31 2.88
CA SER A 98 -21.24 -13.05 2.27
C SER A 98 -21.52 -13.99 1.08
N GLN A 99 -20.49 -14.46 0.37
CA GLN A 99 -20.63 -15.47 -0.68
C GLN A 99 -20.78 -16.91 -0.15
N ILE A 100 -20.36 -17.19 1.08
CA ILE A 100 -20.55 -18.52 1.73
C ILE A 100 -21.95 -18.61 2.37
N THR A 101 -22.54 -17.49 2.75
CA THR A 101 -23.91 -17.40 3.27
C THR A 101 -24.93 -17.14 2.16
N ASP A 102 -24.88 -17.88 1.06
CA ASP A 102 -26.04 -17.99 0.17
C ASP A 102 -26.99 -19.07 0.72
N PRO A 103 -28.16 -18.70 1.29
CA PRO A 103 -29.15 -19.68 1.74
C PRO A 103 -29.78 -20.52 0.61
N ALA A 104 -29.46 -20.25 -0.67
CA ALA A 104 -29.87 -21.10 -1.79
C ALA A 104 -29.04 -22.40 -1.93
N LEU A 105 -28.01 -22.59 -1.10
CA LEU A 105 -27.17 -23.80 -1.09
C LEU A 105 -27.34 -24.69 0.16
N PHE A 106 -28.41 -24.48 0.95
CA PHE A 106 -28.82 -25.35 2.05
C PHE A 106 -30.25 -25.89 1.85
#